data_AF-A0A432MFW2-F1
#
_entry.id   AF-A0A432MFW2-F1
#
_cell.length_a   1.000
_cell.length_b   1.000
_cell.length_c   1.000
_cell.angle_alpha   90.00
_cell.angle_beta   90.00
_cell.angle_gamma   90.00
#
_symmetry.space_group_name_H-M   'P 1'
#
loop_
_entity.id
_entity.type
_entity.pdbx_description
1 polymer ?
#
loop_
_entity_poly.entity_id
_entity_poly.type
_entity_poly.pdbx_seq_one_letter_code
_entity_poly.pdbx_strand_id
1 'polypeptide(L)'
;MTDFETVSREIHGIIDRRRELYTFLGSVYAAMGIFLQNALQGGLPPSLGRVQDHLFAFYAVMVLVPSLLLALRMGRLHGGLTLNGMLFARLIQGKPFAGAGDPERAGRRNYLGVSYLNFLLASVIAGFSATVLALALHATPAVAAAIGLGIVIVWMLIDARFHRHVLAYARTRIAEDQFEEVGREQWEQHVHETLKGCNQDLIGTLSFVGLMTFSTFEALSSFGQIADDARVDIPPELAETYGPILFTTLLLVTCGIGLLVSVRVRIAIGHNSMRLYPHDNPFRPLRLTDSLLGYLLLAFLFAVSLHLFLTVSWDGQEMGAGPILAADAAAFLVAIVAGQSALFLAGLRARRGGPTAVVADASPPSDGGETA
;
A
#
# COMPACT_ATOMS: atom_id res chain seq x y z
N MET A 1 21.70 -19.74 -16.53
CA MET A 1 22.43 -18.49 -16.21
C MET A 1 21.42 -17.43 -15.84
N THR A 2 21.52 -16.87 -14.65
CA THR A 2 20.69 -15.75 -14.19
C THR A 2 21.41 -14.44 -14.48
N ASP A 3 20.80 -13.61 -15.32
CA ASP A 3 21.30 -12.30 -15.75
C ASP A 3 20.67 -11.17 -14.91
N PHE A 4 21.48 -10.15 -14.63
CA PHE A 4 21.12 -8.97 -13.86
C PHE A 4 20.03 -8.11 -14.53
N GLU A 5 20.12 -7.87 -15.84
CA GLU A 5 19.16 -7.04 -16.56
C GLU A 5 17.76 -7.66 -16.50
N THR A 6 17.69 -8.97 -16.67
CA THR A 6 16.44 -9.72 -16.55
C THR A 6 15.83 -9.60 -15.15
N VAL A 7 16.62 -9.81 -14.09
CA VAL A 7 16.13 -9.67 -12.70
C VAL A 7 15.70 -8.22 -12.41
N SER A 8 16.49 -7.24 -12.84
CA SER A 8 16.19 -5.81 -12.68
C SER A 8 14.86 -5.45 -13.34
N ARG A 9 14.71 -5.77 -14.63
CA ARG A 9 13.50 -5.52 -15.42
C ARG A 9 12.27 -6.19 -14.81
N GLU A 10 12.39 -7.40 -14.29
CA GLU A 10 11.28 -8.06 -13.60
C GLU A 10 10.88 -7.35 -12.30
N ILE A 11 11.85 -6.87 -11.51
CA ILE A 11 11.57 -6.08 -10.30
C ILE A 11 10.80 -4.81 -10.67
N HIS A 12 11.27 -4.04 -11.64
CA HIS A 12 10.62 -2.80 -12.06
C HIS A 12 9.25 -3.06 -12.68
N GLY A 13 9.14 -4.07 -13.56
CA GLY A 13 7.87 -4.47 -14.16
C GLY A 13 6.84 -4.90 -13.12
N ILE A 14 7.25 -5.56 -12.03
CA ILE A 14 6.35 -5.88 -10.92
C ILE A 14 5.90 -4.62 -10.18
N ILE A 15 6.81 -3.68 -9.91
CA ILE A 15 6.49 -2.42 -9.23
C ILE A 15 5.48 -1.60 -10.05
N ASP A 16 5.70 -1.48 -11.35
CA ASP A 16 4.81 -0.73 -12.24
C ASP A 16 3.42 -1.37 -12.33
N ARG A 17 3.34 -2.69 -12.55
CA ARG A 17 2.06 -3.42 -12.55
C ARG A 17 1.31 -3.28 -11.25
N ARG A 18 2.00 -3.32 -10.10
CA ARG A 18 1.37 -3.11 -8.79
C ARG A 18 0.72 -1.73 -8.70
N ARG A 19 1.38 -0.67 -9.18
CA ARG A 19 0.84 0.69 -9.17
C ARG A 19 -0.44 0.78 -10.00
N GLU A 20 -0.43 0.24 -11.22
CA GLU A 20 -1.60 0.21 -12.12
C GLU A 20 -2.80 -0.51 -11.51
N LEU A 21 -2.57 -1.69 -10.93
CA LEU A 21 -3.62 -2.47 -10.28
C LEU A 21 -4.25 -1.73 -9.10
N TYR A 22 -3.47 -0.92 -8.38
CA TYR A 22 -3.96 -0.15 -7.23
C TYR A 22 -4.78 1.06 -7.68
N THR A 23 -4.33 1.78 -8.71
CA THR A 23 -5.12 2.86 -9.32
C THR A 23 -6.44 2.32 -9.87
N PHE A 24 -6.43 1.15 -10.51
CA PHE A 24 -7.64 0.48 -10.99
C PHE A 24 -8.60 0.11 -9.85
N LEU A 25 -8.09 -0.39 -8.72
CA LEU A 25 -8.94 -0.68 -7.55
C LEU A 25 -9.61 0.58 -7.03
N GLY A 26 -8.84 1.67 -6.88
CA GLY A 26 -9.36 2.95 -6.41
C GLY A 26 -10.42 3.53 -7.35
N SER A 27 -10.24 3.41 -8.68
CA SER A 27 -11.23 3.88 -9.65
C SER A 27 -12.51 3.04 -9.66
N VAL A 28 -12.42 1.72 -9.51
CA VAL A 28 -13.60 0.86 -9.33
C VAL A 28 -14.36 1.26 -8.08
N TYR A 29 -13.66 1.48 -6.96
CA TYR A 29 -14.31 1.87 -5.71
C TYR A 29 -14.97 3.26 -5.81
N ALA A 30 -14.34 4.22 -6.48
CA ALA A 30 -14.93 5.53 -6.74
C ALA A 30 -16.17 5.44 -7.65
N ALA A 31 -16.09 4.70 -8.76
CA ALA A 31 -17.22 4.51 -9.66
C ALA A 31 -18.41 3.84 -8.96
N MET A 32 -18.13 2.84 -8.12
CA MET A 32 -19.16 2.14 -7.36
C MET A 32 -19.75 3.00 -6.23
N GLY A 33 -18.96 3.92 -5.65
CA GLY A 33 -19.45 4.93 -4.70
C GLY A 33 -20.46 5.88 -5.34
N ILE A 34 -20.11 6.46 -6.50
CA ILE A 34 -21.01 7.30 -7.30
C ILE A 34 -22.28 6.56 -7.68
N PHE A 35 -22.14 5.30 -8.13
CA PHE A 35 -23.30 4.46 -8.48
C PHE A 35 -24.24 4.27 -7.29
N LEU A 36 -23.68 3.89 -6.13
CA LEU A 36 -24.46 3.65 -4.91
C LEU A 36 -25.17 4.94 -4.47
N GLN A 37 -24.48 6.08 -4.47
CA GLN A 37 -25.07 7.37 -4.13
C GLN A 37 -26.25 7.72 -5.05
N ASN A 38 -26.05 7.65 -6.36
CA ASN A 38 -27.10 8.00 -7.33
C ASN A 38 -28.34 7.10 -7.18
N ALA A 39 -28.11 5.81 -6.96
CA ALA A 39 -29.20 4.84 -6.79
C ALA A 39 -29.96 5.01 -5.47
N LEU A 40 -29.29 5.45 -4.39
CA LEU A 40 -29.93 5.70 -3.10
C LEU A 40 -30.72 7.02 -3.08
N GLN A 41 -30.22 8.07 -3.75
CA GLN A 41 -30.83 9.41 -3.74
C GLN A 41 -31.91 9.61 -4.80
N GLY A 42 -31.70 9.10 -6.01
CA GLY A 42 -32.58 9.35 -7.17
C GLY A 42 -33.29 8.12 -7.71
N GLY A 43 -32.96 6.92 -7.19
CA GLY A 43 -33.40 5.65 -7.74
C GLY A 43 -32.81 5.35 -9.12
N LEU A 44 -32.98 4.11 -9.56
CA LEU A 44 -32.64 3.69 -10.92
C LEU A 44 -33.87 3.78 -11.84
N PRO A 45 -33.67 4.00 -13.16
CA PRO A 45 -34.78 3.97 -14.12
C PRO A 45 -35.54 2.64 -14.05
N PRO A 46 -36.85 2.60 -14.36
CA PRO A 46 -37.68 1.40 -14.18
C PRO A 46 -37.17 0.13 -14.90
N SER A 47 -36.44 0.31 -16.02
CA SER A 47 -35.78 -0.78 -16.75
C SER A 47 -34.72 -1.52 -15.91
N LEU A 48 -34.18 -0.86 -14.88
CA LEU A 48 -33.21 -1.40 -13.93
C LEU A 48 -33.84 -1.69 -12.56
N GLY A 49 -35.17 -1.80 -12.45
CA GLY A 49 -35.85 -2.03 -11.17
C GLY A 49 -35.34 -3.27 -10.41
N ARG A 50 -34.98 -4.36 -11.12
CA ARG A 50 -34.37 -5.55 -10.49
C ARG A 50 -33.00 -5.29 -9.87
N VAL A 51 -32.25 -4.32 -10.40
CA VAL A 51 -30.96 -3.90 -9.84
C VAL A 51 -31.19 -3.05 -8.60
N GLN A 52 -32.21 -2.19 -8.61
CA GLN A 52 -32.62 -1.42 -7.43
C GLN A 52 -32.99 -2.34 -6.27
N ASP A 53 -33.80 -3.38 -6.53
CA ASP A 53 -34.21 -4.37 -5.53
C ASP A 53 -33.03 -5.13 -4.91
N HIS A 54 -31.86 -5.14 -5.56
CA HIS A 54 -30.63 -5.83 -5.12
C HIS A 54 -29.41 -4.90 -5.13
N LEU A 55 -29.62 -3.63 -4.76
CA LEU A 55 -28.64 -2.57 -4.94
C LEU A 55 -27.32 -2.84 -4.20
N PHE A 56 -27.38 -3.20 -2.91
CA PHE A 56 -26.18 -3.46 -2.12
C PHE A 56 -25.50 -4.77 -2.51
N ALA A 57 -26.25 -5.81 -2.87
CA ALA A 57 -25.68 -7.04 -3.41
C ALA A 57 -24.94 -6.78 -4.73
N PHE A 58 -25.53 -5.99 -5.64
CA PHE A 58 -24.90 -5.60 -6.89
C PHE A 58 -23.63 -4.78 -6.64
N TYR A 59 -23.71 -3.76 -5.77
CA TYR A 59 -22.55 -2.98 -5.36
C TYR A 59 -21.43 -3.88 -4.79
N ALA A 60 -21.80 -4.75 -3.85
CA ALA A 60 -20.86 -5.62 -3.17
C ALA A 60 -20.17 -6.59 -4.12
N VAL A 61 -20.89 -7.23 -5.04
CA VAL A 61 -20.31 -8.13 -6.05
C VAL A 61 -19.33 -7.38 -6.96
N MET A 62 -19.72 -6.19 -7.42
CA MET A 62 -18.90 -5.36 -8.32
C MET A 62 -17.60 -4.88 -7.68
N VAL A 63 -17.54 -4.76 -6.35
CA VAL A 63 -16.29 -4.48 -5.63
C VAL A 63 -15.56 -5.76 -5.23
N LEU A 64 -16.29 -6.78 -4.79
CA LEU A 64 -15.76 -8.04 -4.27
C LEU A 64 -14.94 -8.78 -5.34
N VAL A 65 -15.52 -8.99 -6.53
CA VAL A 65 -14.88 -9.80 -7.57
C VAL A 65 -13.56 -9.17 -8.04
N PRO A 66 -13.51 -7.87 -8.40
CA PRO A 66 -12.23 -7.22 -8.70
C PRO A 66 -11.26 -7.27 -7.51
N SER A 67 -11.72 -7.04 -6.29
CA SER A 67 -10.83 -7.05 -5.10
C SER A 67 -10.22 -8.42 -4.84
N LEU A 68 -10.97 -9.52 -5.02
CA LEU A 68 -10.45 -10.89 -4.92
C LEU A 68 -9.41 -11.18 -6.01
N LEU A 69 -9.70 -10.82 -7.27
CA LEU A 69 -8.77 -10.98 -8.38
C LEU A 69 -7.49 -10.17 -8.17
N LEU A 70 -7.63 -8.94 -7.68
CA LEU A 70 -6.53 -8.05 -7.39
C LEU A 70 -5.70 -8.53 -6.20
N ALA A 71 -6.32 -9.00 -5.13
CA ALA A 71 -5.60 -9.60 -4.00
C ALA A 71 -4.76 -10.80 -4.46
N LEU A 72 -5.32 -11.70 -5.28
CA LEU A 72 -4.55 -12.81 -5.85
C LEU A 72 -3.38 -12.32 -6.72
N ARG A 73 -3.62 -11.33 -7.59
CA ARG A 73 -2.56 -10.73 -8.42
C ARG A 73 -1.48 -10.06 -7.57
N MET A 74 -1.86 -9.30 -6.54
CA MET A 74 -0.94 -8.66 -5.61
C MET A 74 -0.12 -9.69 -4.82
N GLY A 75 -0.72 -10.79 -4.37
CA GLY A 75 0.00 -11.91 -3.75
C GLY A 75 1.05 -12.52 -4.69
N ARG A 76 0.69 -12.72 -5.98
CA ARG A 76 1.65 -13.19 -7.00
C ARG A 76 2.78 -12.19 -7.24
N LEU A 77 2.48 -10.89 -7.32
CA LEU A 77 3.48 -9.84 -7.47
C LEU A 77 4.38 -9.74 -6.23
N HIS A 78 3.85 -9.89 -5.02
CA HIS A 78 4.62 -9.95 -3.79
C HIS A 78 5.58 -11.16 -3.77
N GLY A 79 5.09 -12.33 -4.20
CA GLY A 79 5.92 -13.51 -4.42
C GLY A 79 7.02 -13.26 -5.46
N GLY A 80 6.68 -12.66 -6.60
CA GLY A 80 7.66 -12.28 -7.62
C GLY A 80 8.75 -11.34 -7.10
N LEU A 81 8.40 -10.34 -6.29
CA LEU A 81 9.38 -9.46 -5.65
C LEU A 81 10.25 -10.18 -4.63
N THR A 82 9.69 -11.16 -3.92
CA THR A 82 10.48 -11.99 -2.98
C THR A 82 11.50 -12.82 -3.77
N LEU A 83 11.08 -13.53 -4.82
CA LEU A 83 11.95 -14.30 -5.70
C LEU A 83 13.06 -13.45 -6.30
N ASN A 84 12.68 -12.41 -7.04
CA ASN A 84 13.63 -11.56 -7.73
C ASN A 84 14.50 -10.77 -6.74
N GLY A 85 13.98 -10.42 -5.55
CA GLY A 85 14.76 -9.82 -4.48
C GLY A 85 15.86 -10.74 -3.95
N MET A 86 15.58 -12.04 -3.81
CA MET A 86 16.59 -13.03 -3.42
C MET A 86 17.65 -13.23 -4.51
N LEU A 87 17.22 -13.35 -5.77
CA LEU A 87 18.14 -13.49 -6.92
C LEU A 87 19.01 -12.25 -7.08
N PHE A 88 18.41 -11.06 -6.96
CA PHE A 88 19.13 -9.79 -6.98
C PHE A 88 20.15 -9.71 -5.84
N ALA A 89 19.75 -10.05 -4.60
CA ALA A 89 20.65 -10.07 -3.45
C ALA A 89 21.83 -11.02 -3.67
N ARG A 90 21.62 -12.15 -4.37
CA ARG A 90 22.68 -13.08 -4.74
C ARG A 90 23.62 -12.50 -5.79
N LEU A 91 23.09 -11.87 -6.84
CA LEU A 91 23.87 -11.22 -7.90
C LEU A 91 24.83 -10.14 -7.37
N ILE A 92 24.39 -9.37 -6.37
CA ILE A 92 25.18 -8.29 -5.78
C ILE A 92 26.02 -8.71 -4.57
N GLN A 93 25.96 -9.98 -4.15
CA GLN A 93 26.65 -10.45 -2.96
C GLN A 93 28.16 -10.34 -3.13
N GLY A 94 28.83 -9.71 -2.16
CA GLY A 94 30.28 -9.53 -2.18
C GLY A 94 30.77 -8.44 -3.13
N LYS A 95 29.87 -7.68 -3.77
CA LYS A 95 30.25 -6.55 -4.62
C LYS A 95 30.50 -5.30 -3.76
N PRO A 96 31.68 -4.64 -3.88
CA PRO A 96 32.07 -3.55 -2.99
C PRO A 96 31.16 -2.32 -3.09
N PHE A 97 30.52 -2.12 -4.25
CA PHE A 97 29.63 -0.99 -4.52
C PHE A 97 28.17 -1.22 -4.08
N ALA A 98 27.72 -2.47 -3.89
CA ALA A 98 26.30 -2.80 -3.66
C ALA A 98 25.94 -3.17 -2.21
N GLY A 99 26.95 -3.28 -1.33
CA GLY A 99 26.79 -3.66 0.08
C GLY A 99 26.62 -5.17 0.30
N ALA A 100 26.30 -5.57 1.54
CA ALA A 100 26.11 -6.97 1.90
C ALA A 100 24.76 -7.50 1.37
N GLY A 101 24.77 -8.09 0.17
CA GLY A 101 23.64 -8.85 -0.37
C GLY A 101 23.46 -10.17 0.39
N ASP A 102 22.38 -10.29 1.16
CA ASP A 102 21.99 -11.54 1.84
C ASP A 102 20.65 -12.05 1.26
N PRO A 103 20.67 -13.11 0.43
CA PRO A 103 19.46 -13.67 -0.15
C PRO A 103 18.45 -14.16 0.89
N GLU A 104 18.89 -14.75 1.99
CA GLU A 104 17.97 -15.27 3.01
C GLU A 104 17.27 -14.14 3.74
N ARG A 105 17.95 -13.01 3.96
CA ARG A 105 17.33 -11.81 4.50
C ARG A 105 16.34 -11.18 3.51
N ALA A 106 16.64 -11.18 2.21
CA ALA A 106 15.73 -10.70 1.17
C ALA A 106 14.47 -11.56 1.04
N GLY A 107 14.58 -12.86 1.34
CA GLY A 107 13.45 -13.79 1.36
C GLY A 107 12.54 -13.64 2.58
N ARG A 108 12.98 -13.00 3.68
CA ARG A 108 12.14 -12.89 4.88
C ARG A 108 10.87 -12.09 4.59
N ARG A 109 9.75 -12.59 5.11
CA ARG A 109 8.45 -11.93 4.96
C ARG A 109 8.48 -10.53 5.56
N ASN A 110 8.21 -9.53 4.73
CA ASN A 110 8.14 -8.15 5.12
C ASN A 110 6.67 -7.73 5.28
N TYR A 111 6.10 -7.97 6.47
CA TYR A 111 4.71 -7.64 6.81
C TYR A 111 4.39 -6.14 6.75
N LEU A 112 5.42 -5.28 6.73
CA LEU A 112 5.29 -3.84 6.56
C LEU A 112 5.88 -3.38 5.23
N GLY A 113 6.07 -4.30 4.28
CA GLY A 113 6.51 -4.01 2.93
C GLY A 113 5.35 -3.51 2.09
N VAL A 114 5.63 -2.59 1.17
CA VAL A 114 4.61 -1.94 0.32
C VAL A 114 3.71 -2.97 -0.39
N SER A 115 4.30 -3.99 -1.01
CA SER A 115 3.53 -5.00 -1.74
C SER A 115 2.64 -5.85 -0.84
N TYR A 116 3.10 -6.18 0.38
CA TYR A 116 2.28 -6.93 1.33
C TYR A 116 1.14 -6.08 1.88
N LEU A 117 1.40 -4.81 2.19
CA LEU A 117 0.38 -3.87 2.66
C LEU A 117 -0.71 -3.63 1.59
N ASN A 118 -0.34 -3.52 0.32
CA ASN A 118 -1.32 -3.40 -0.77
C ASN A 118 -2.14 -4.69 -0.96
N PHE A 119 -1.51 -5.86 -0.80
CA PHE A 119 -2.20 -7.14 -0.78
C PHE A 119 -3.19 -7.24 0.39
N LEU A 120 -2.76 -6.83 1.58
CA LEU A 120 -3.60 -6.80 2.78
C LEU A 120 -4.80 -5.89 2.56
N LEU A 121 -4.60 -4.69 2.01
CA LEU A 121 -5.71 -3.77 1.78
C LEU A 121 -6.71 -4.33 0.76
N ALA A 122 -6.25 -4.91 -0.37
CA ALA A 122 -7.14 -5.54 -1.33
C ALA A 122 -7.95 -6.69 -0.69
N SER A 123 -7.33 -7.44 0.24
CA SER A 123 -8.00 -8.50 1.01
C SER A 123 -9.03 -7.94 1.98
N VAL A 124 -8.73 -6.82 2.66
CA VAL A 124 -9.65 -6.13 3.55
C VAL A 124 -10.85 -5.56 2.78
N ILE A 125 -10.63 -4.96 1.61
CA ILE A 125 -11.71 -4.47 0.74
C ILE A 125 -12.59 -5.64 0.30
N ALA A 126 -12.00 -6.78 -0.08
CA ALA A 126 -12.77 -7.98 -0.41
C ALA A 126 -13.57 -8.50 0.80
N GLY A 127 -12.97 -8.51 1.99
CA GLY A 127 -13.68 -8.88 3.23
C GLY A 127 -14.86 -7.95 3.53
N PHE A 128 -14.65 -6.64 3.41
CA PHE A 128 -15.70 -5.63 3.54
C PHE A 128 -16.85 -5.89 2.55
N SER A 129 -16.55 -6.07 1.26
CA SER A 129 -17.57 -6.34 0.25
C SER A 129 -18.30 -7.66 0.51
N ALA A 130 -17.63 -8.69 1.01
CA ALA A 130 -18.27 -9.94 1.39
C ALA A 130 -19.21 -9.77 2.61
N THR A 131 -18.86 -8.92 3.57
CA THR A 131 -19.75 -8.56 4.67
C THR A 131 -21.00 -7.83 4.16
N VAL A 132 -20.84 -6.84 3.28
CA VAL A 132 -21.98 -6.11 2.69
C VAL A 132 -22.88 -7.08 1.90
N LEU A 133 -22.28 -7.97 1.10
CA LEU A 133 -23.03 -8.99 0.36
C LEU A 133 -23.80 -9.93 1.29
N ALA A 134 -23.18 -10.39 2.38
CA ALA A 134 -23.84 -11.26 3.34
C ALA A 134 -25.03 -10.57 4.02
N LEU A 135 -24.89 -9.28 4.38
CA LEU A 135 -26.00 -8.47 4.91
C LEU A 135 -27.13 -8.33 3.89
N ALA A 136 -26.80 -8.08 2.62
CA ALA A 136 -27.77 -7.99 1.53
C ALA A 136 -28.50 -9.33 1.27
N LEU A 137 -27.87 -10.45 1.62
CA LEU A 137 -28.48 -11.79 1.59
C LEU A 137 -29.16 -12.17 2.92
N HIS A 138 -29.47 -11.18 3.76
CA HIS A 138 -30.18 -11.33 5.04
C HIS A 138 -29.44 -12.13 6.12
N ALA A 139 -28.10 -12.22 6.06
CA ALA A 139 -27.33 -12.75 7.17
C ALA A 139 -27.37 -11.81 8.40
N THR A 140 -27.26 -12.36 9.61
CA THR A 140 -27.13 -11.52 10.82
C THR A 140 -25.79 -10.78 10.81
N PRO A 141 -25.68 -9.60 11.46
CA PRO A 141 -24.44 -8.82 11.49
C PRO A 141 -23.21 -9.62 11.94
N ALA A 142 -23.37 -10.48 12.95
CA ALA A 142 -22.30 -11.35 13.44
C ALA A 142 -21.83 -12.36 12.37
N VAL A 143 -22.76 -12.97 11.64
CA VAL A 143 -22.43 -13.91 10.56
C VAL A 143 -21.79 -13.17 9.38
N ALA A 144 -22.31 -12.01 9.00
CA ALA A 144 -21.75 -11.20 7.92
C ALA A 144 -20.32 -10.72 8.23
N ALA A 145 -20.05 -10.32 9.48
CA ALA A 145 -18.71 -9.99 9.95
C ALA A 145 -17.78 -11.20 9.92
N ALA A 146 -18.26 -12.37 10.36
CA ALA A 146 -17.49 -13.61 10.31
C ALA A 146 -17.14 -14.03 8.86
N ILE A 147 -18.06 -13.85 7.90
CA ILE A 147 -17.80 -14.10 6.48
C ILE A 147 -16.71 -13.17 5.95
N GLY A 148 -16.81 -11.86 6.20
CA GLY A 148 -15.80 -10.90 5.76
C GLY A 148 -14.42 -11.18 6.35
N LEU A 149 -14.35 -11.47 7.65
CA LEU A 149 -13.10 -11.87 8.31
C LEU A 149 -12.55 -13.18 7.74
N GLY A 150 -13.42 -14.15 7.46
CA GLY A 150 -13.08 -15.42 6.83
C GLY A 150 -12.38 -15.22 5.48
N ILE A 151 -12.88 -14.32 4.63
CA ILE A 151 -12.24 -13.98 3.34
C ILE A 151 -10.82 -13.44 3.54
N VAL A 152 -10.62 -12.52 4.50
CA VAL A 152 -9.28 -11.98 4.81
C VAL A 152 -8.34 -13.10 5.26
N ILE A 153 -8.78 -13.96 6.18
CA ILE A 153 -7.97 -15.07 6.72
C ILE A 153 -7.59 -16.05 5.60
N VAL A 154 -8.55 -16.44 4.76
CA VAL A 154 -8.30 -17.37 3.64
C VAL A 154 -7.25 -16.79 2.70
N TRP A 155 -7.30 -15.49 2.38
CA TRP A 155 -6.28 -14.84 1.56
C TRP A 155 -4.91 -14.78 2.25
N MET A 156 -4.85 -14.48 3.54
CA MET A 156 -3.58 -14.51 4.29
C MET A 156 -2.93 -15.91 4.29
N LEU A 157 -3.73 -16.97 4.37
CA LEU A 157 -3.27 -18.36 4.29
C LEU A 157 -2.76 -18.70 2.89
N ILE A 158 -3.46 -18.25 1.85
CA ILE A 158 -3.03 -18.44 0.46
C ILE A 158 -1.71 -17.71 0.18
N ASP A 159 -1.57 -16.45 0.60
CA ASP A 159 -0.31 -15.71 0.46
C ASP A 159 0.83 -16.38 1.25
N ALA A 160 0.55 -16.85 2.48
CA ALA A 160 1.54 -17.60 3.26
C ALA A 160 2.00 -18.88 2.55
N ARG A 161 1.07 -19.59 1.89
CA ARG A 161 1.40 -20.77 1.08
C ARG A 161 2.24 -20.38 -0.12
N PHE A 162 1.82 -19.37 -0.90
CA PHE A 162 2.58 -18.89 -2.06
C PHE A 162 3.99 -18.45 -1.69
N HIS A 163 4.14 -17.67 -0.64
CA HIS A 163 5.44 -17.19 -0.16
C HIS A 163 6.39 -18.36 0.16
N ARG A 164 5.91 -19.43 0.80
CA ARG A 164 6.74 -20.63 1.05
C ARG A 164 7.19 -21.31 -0.24
N HIS A 165 6.32 -21.44 -1.24
CA HIS A 165 6.67 -22.06 -2.52
C HIS A 165 7.71 -21.22 -3.27
N VAL A 166 7.52 -19.90 -3.26
CA VAL A 166 8.45 -18.93 -3.86
C VAL A 166 9.82 -19.01 -3.20
N LEU A 167 9.89 -19.08 -1.87
CA LEU A 167 11.14 -19.24 -1.13
C LEU A 167 11.88 -20.53 -1.49
N ALA A 168 11.16 -21.65 -1.53
CA ALA A 168 11.74 -22.93 -1.92
C ALA A 168 12.31 -22.86 -3.34
N TYR A 169 11.53 -22.32 -4.29
CA TYR A 169 11.96 -22.14 -5.67
C TYR A 169 13.18 -21.23 -5.79
N ALA A 170 13.19 -20.09 -5.09
CA ALA A 170 14.32 -19.16 -5.08
C ALA A 170 15.60 -19.81 -4.56
N ARG A 171 15.51 -20.59 -3.48
CA ARG A 171 16.66 -21.31 -2.91
C ARG A 171 17.22 -22.35 -3.88
N THR A 172 16.34 -23.13 -4.51
CA THR A 172 16.75 -24.09 -5.55
C THR A 172 17.48 -23.39 -6.68
N ARG A 173 16.92 -22.28 -7.20
CA ARG A 173 17.55 -21.46 -8.23
C ARG A 173 18.92 -20.93 -7.81
N ILE A 174 19.06 -20.41 -6.60
CA ILE A 174 20.34 -19.91 -6.07
C ILE A 174 21.40 -21.01 -5.99
N ALA A 175 20.99 -22.25 -5.70
CA ALA A 175 21.91 -23.38 -5.61
C ALA A 175 22.33 -23.93 -6.99
N GLU A 176 21.44 -23.90 -7.97
CA GLU A 176 21.62 -24.55 -9.27
C GLU A 176 22.13 -23.61 -10.37
N ASP A 177 21.74 -22.33 -10.35
CA ASP A 177 22.07 -21.40 -11.42
C ASP A 177 23.48 -20.79 -11.28
N GLN A 178 24.11 -20.57 -12.43
CA GLN A 178 25.26 -19.69 -12.56
C GLN A 178 24.79 -18.23 -12.64
N PHE A 179 25.47 -17.35 -11.92
CA PHE A 179 25.16 -15.93 -11.82
C PHE A 179 26.19 -15.10 -12.58
N GLU A 180 25.71 -14.18 -13.40
CA GLU A 180 26.56 -13.26 -14.14
C GLU A 180 27.31 -12.30 -13.21
N GLU A 181 28.46 -11.81 -13.68
CA GLU A 181 29.16 -10.74 -13.00
C GLU A 181 28.52 -9.37 -13.26
N VAL A 182 28.03 -8.74 -12.19
CA VAL A 182 27.38 -7.42 -12.28
C VAL A 182 28.41 -6.29 -12.28
N GLY A 183 28.32 -5.42 -13.28
CA GLY A 183 29.10 -4.17 -13.35
C GLY A 183 28.52 -3.07 -12.47
N ARG A 184 29.36 -2.10 -12.08
CA ARG A 184 28.93 -0.95 -11.26
C ARG A 184 27.87 -0.10 -11.99
N GLU A 185 28.05 0.15 -13.27
CA GLU A 185 27.15 0.97 -14.09
C GLU A 185 25.73 0.38 -14.16
N GLN A 186 25.62 -0.93 -14.42
CA GLN A 186 24.34 -1.66 -14.42
C GLN A 186 23.63 -1.53 -13.06
N TRP A 187 24.39 -1.66 -11.97
CA TRP A 187 23.84 -1.49 -10.63
C TRP A 187 23.37 -0.06 -10.35
N GLU A 188 24.15 0.95 -10.74
CA GLU A 188 23.77 2.36 -10.58
C GLU A 188 22.50 2.68 -11.40
N GLN A 189 22.38 2.16 -12.62
CA GLN A 189 21.17 2.29 -13.44
C GLN A 189 19.95 1.68 -12.75
N HIS A 190 20.07 0.45 -12.23
CA HIS A 190 19.00 -0.20 -11.48
C HIS A 190 18.55 0.64 -10.27
N VAL A 191 19.49 1.20 -9.51
CA VAL A 191 19.18 2.04 -8.33
C VAL A 191 18.48 3.34 -8.76
N HIS A 192 18.92 3.94 -9.88
CA HIS A 192 18.30 5.15 -10.44
C HIS A 192 16.85 4.90 -10.89
N GLU A 193 16.60 3.82 -11.62
CA GLU A 193 15.25 3.43 -12.05
C GLU A 193 14.36 3.11 -10.85
N THR A 194 14.91 2.48 -9.82
CA THR A 194 14.19 2.19 -8.57
C THR A 194 13.78 3.48 -7.84
N LEU A 195 14.65 4.49 -7.81
CA LEU A 195 14.32 5.81 -7.23
C LEU A 195 13.15 6.46 -7.96
N LYS A 196 13.19 6.46 -9.30
CA LYS A 196 12.10 6.98 -10.12
C LYS A 196 10.79 6.26 -9.84
N GLY A 197 10.82 4.93 -9.77
CA GLY A 197 9.65 4.10 -9.44
C GLY A 197 9.08 4.40 -8.05
N CYS A 198 9.94 4.56 -7.04
CA CYS A 198 9.49 4.90 -5.68
C CYS A 198 8.81 6.28 -5.60
N ASN A 199 9.30 7.28 -6.34
CA ASN A 199 8.62 8.59 -6.38
C ASN A 199 7.22 8.47 -6.99
N GLN A 200 7.07 7.67 -8.05
CA GLN A 200 5.76 7.40 -8.66
C GLN A 200 4.83 6.61 -7.73
N ASP A 201 5.37 5.69 -6.91
CA ASP A 201 4.61 4.96 -5.90
C ASP A 201 4.01 5.89 -4.82
N LEU A 202 4.72 6.95 -4.41
CA LEU A 202 4.19 7.93 -3.45
C LEU A 202 2.96 8.64 -4.01
N ILE A 203 3.04 9.08 -5.27
CA ILE A 203 1.92 9.74 -5.96
C ILE A 203 0.76 8.74 -6.11
N GLY A 204 1.03 7.52 -6.57
CA GLY A 204 0.00 6.49 -6.74
C GLY A 204 -0.71 6.14 -5.43
N THR A 205 0.03 6.05 -4.32
CA THR A 205 -0.54 5.81 -2.98
C THR A 205 -1.45 6.95 -2.55
N LEU A 206 -1.01 8.19 -2.74
CA LEU A 206 -1.80 9.38 -2.40
C LEU A 206 -3.09 9.45 -3.22
N SER A 207 -3.00 9.24 -4.53
CA SER A 207 -4.17 9.23 -5.43
C SER A 207 -5.17 8.16 -5.04
N PHE A 208 -4.69 6.94 -4.73
CA PHE A 208 -5.57 5.85 -4.29
C PHE A 208 -6.29 6.18 -2.97
N VAL A 209 -5.57 6.66 -1.95
CA VAL A 209 -6.19 7.03 -0.67
C VAL A 209 -7.18 8.17 -0.87
N GLY A 210 -6.86 9.14 -1.73
CA GLY A 210 -7.77 10.22 -2.11
C GLY A 210 -9.07 9.70 -2.74
N LEU A 211 -8.99 8.78 -3.71
CA LEU A 211 -10.15 8.15 -4.34
C LEU A 211 -11.02 7.37 -3.34
N MET A 212 -10.39 6.62 -2.43
CA MET A 212 -11.09 5.87 -1.38
C MET A 212 -11.79 6.82 -0.40
N THR A 213 -11.14 7.92 -0.04
CA THR A 213 -11.72 8.96 0.84
C THR A 213 -12.93 9.61 0.18
N PHE A 214 -12.78 10.04 -1.07
CA PHE A 214 -13.86 10.65 -1.84
C PHE A 214 -15.08 9.73 -1.95
N SER A 215 -14.87 8.48 -2.38
CA SER A 215 -15.93 7.48 -2.50
C SER A 215 -16.63 7.19 -1.17
N THR A 216 -15.86 7.16 -0.07
CA THR A 216 -16.42 6.94 1.26
C THR A 216 -17.30 8.12 1.67
N PHE A 217 -16.88 9.36 1.43
CA PHE A 217 -17.69 10.53 1.73
C PHE A 217 -18.99 10.56 0.92
N GLU A 218 -18.94 10.20 -0.37
CA GLU A 218 -20.14 10.06 -1.20
C GLU A 218 -21.10 9.03 -0.61
N ALA A 219 -20.61 7.82 -0.29
CA ALA A 219 -21.41 6.77 0.33
C ALA A 219 -22.00 7.22 1.68
N LEU A 220 -21.21 7.84 2.55
CA LEU A 220 -21.69 8.35 3.85
C LEU A 220 -22.76 9.43 3.70
N SER A 221 -22.60 10.34 2.73
CA SER A 221 -23.59 11.39 2.46
C SER A 221 -24.92 10.81 1.97
N SER A 222 -24.88 9.67 1.27
CA SER A 222 -26.06 9.00 0.75
C SER A 222 -26.91 8.32 1.82
N PHE A 223 -26.30 7.82 2.92
CA PHE A 223 -27.06 7.21 4.01
C PHE A 223 -28.01 8.18 4.71
N GLY A 224 -27.72 9.48 4.73
CA GLY A 224 -28.63 10.49 5.26
C GLY A 224 -29.69 11.00 4.28
N GLN A 225 -29.72 10.46 3.06
CA GLN A 225 -30.58 10.90 1.96
C GLN A 225 -31.25 9.72 1.23
N ILE A 226 -31.39 8.58 1.91
CA ILE A 226 -32.12 7.44 1.36
C ILE A 226 -33.58 7.89 1.19
N ALA A 227 -34.11 7.79 -0.04
CA ALA A 227 -35.51 8.14 -0.29
C ALA A 227 -36.46 7.22 0.50
N ASP A 228 -37.55 7.77 1.04
CA ASP A 228 -38.52 7.03 1.87
C ASP A 228 -39.15 5.82 1.13
N ASP A 229 -39.16 5.84 -0.20
CA ASP A 229 -39.68 4.78 -1.08
C ASP A 229 -38.58 3.89 -1.69
N ALA A 230 -37.31 4.07 -1.30
CA ALA A 230 -36.20 3.29 -1.81
C ALA A 230 -36.35 1.81 -1.43
N ARG A 231 -36.59 0.96 -2.44
CA ARG A 231 -36.53 -0.49 -2.28
C ARG A 231 -35.08 -0.92 -2.35
N VAL A 232 -34.52 -1.35 -1.23
CA VAL A 232 -33.14 -1.86 -1.12
C VAL A 232 -33.12 -3.19 -0.38
N ASP A 233 -32.12 -4.02 -0.69
CA ASP A 233 -31.94 -5.39 -0.17
C ASP A 233 -31.36 -5.46 1.24
N ILE A 234 -30.77 -4.35 1.74
CA ILE A 234 -30.43 -4.19 3.16
C ILE A 234 -31.50 -3.30 3.80
N PRO A 235 -32.16 -3.73 4.90
CA PRO A 235 -33.10 -2.90 5.64
C PRO A 235 -32.50 -1.53 6.00
N PRO A 236 -33.21 -0.40 5.79
CA PRO A 236 -32.70 0.94 6.05
C PRO A 236 -32.11 1.10 7.46
N GLU A 237 -32.77 0.54 8.48
CA GLU A 237 -32.27 0.54 9.86
C GLU A 237 -30.86 -0.07 10.00
N LEU A 238 -30.60 -1.18 9.30
CA LEU A 238 -29.27 -1.81 9.30
C LEU A 238 -28.25 -1.01 8.48
N ALA A 239 -28.68 -0.44 7.35
CA ALA A 239 -27.83 0.39 6.50
C ALA A 239 -27.39 1.66 7.24
N GLU A 240 -28.29 2.34 7.93
CA GLU A 240 -28.03 3.55 8.72
C GLU A 240 -27.20 3.24 9.98
N THR A 241 -27.45 2.10 10.64
CA THR A 241 -26.71 1.73 11.87
C THR A 241 -25.30 1.25 11.57
N TYR A 242 -25.13 0.33 10.62
CA TYR A 242 -23.85 -0.37 10.38
C TYR A 242 -23.08 0.16 9.17
N GLY A 243 -23.75 0.73 8.17
CA GLY A 243 -23.12 1.25 6.96
C GLY A 243 -22.05 2.29 7.28
N PRO A 244 -22.38 3.37 8.02
CA PRO A 244 -21.42 4.38 8.43
C PRO A 244 -20.20 3.80 9.17
N ILE A 245 -20.39 2.84 10.10
CA ILE A 245 -19.29 2.20 10.84
C ILE A 245 -18.39 1.41 9.88
N LEU A 246 -18.97 0.61 8.98
CA LEU A 246 -18.20 -0.21 8.04
C LEU A 246 -17.36 0.65 7.09
N PHE A 247 -17.97 1.67 6.49
CA PHE A 247 -17.30 2.56 5.53
C PHE A 247 -16.20 3.41 6.19
N THR A 248 -16.46 3.99 7.38
CA THR A 248 -15.43 4.74 8.12
C THR A 248 -14.30 3.86 8.62
N THR A 249 -14.58 2.60 9.03
CA THR A 249 -13.55 1.62 9.38
C THR A 249 -12.65 1.30 8.20
N LEU A 250 -13.23 1.01 7.03
CA LEU A 250 -12.47 0.73 5.81
C LEU A 250 -11.58 1.92 5.42
N LEU A 251 -12.12 3.13 5.52
CA LEU A 251 -11.38 4.35 5.25
C LEU A 251 -10.21 4.54 6.24
N LEU A 252 -10.45 4.34 7.54
CA LEU A 252 -9.41 4.43 8.57
C LEU A 252 -8.27 3.44 8.31
N VAL A 253 -8.60 2.19 7.99
CA VAL A 253 -7.61 1.16 7.61
C VAL A 253 -6.85 1.55 6.35
N THR A 254 -7.54 2.09 5.36
CA THR A 254 -6.95 2.56 4.10
C THR A 254 -5.93 3.68 4.33
N CYS A 255 -6.31 4.71 5.10
CA CYS A 255 -5.41 5.82 5.43
C CYS A 255 -4.22 5.35 6.27
N GLY A 256 -4.45 4.46 7.25
CA GLY A 256 -3.38 3.87 8.06
C GLY A 256 -2.37 3.08 7.23
N ILE A 257 -2.84 2.24 6.31
CA ILE A 257 -1.97 1.52 5.37
C ILE A 257 -1.25 2.50 4.43
N GLY A 258 -1.93 3.52 3.91
CA GLY A 258 -1.33 4.56 3.08
C GLY A 258 -0.18 5.30 3.77
N LEU A 259 -0.36 5.64 5.06
CA LEU A 259 0.69 6.24 5.88
C LEU A 259 1.91 5.32 6.01
N LEU A 260 1.69 4.04 6.32
CA LEU A 260 2.77 3.05 6.44
C LEU A 260 3.53 2.87 5.13
N VAL A 261 2.80 2.73 4.02
CA VAL A 261 3.39 2.65 2.67
C VAL A 261 4.22 3.89 2.37
N SER A 262 3.68 5.09 2.62
CA SER A 262 4.38 6.35 2.37
C SER A 262 5.70 6.45 3.16
N VAL A 263 5.70 6.12 4.46
CA VAL A 263 6.95 6.08 5.26
C VAL A 263 7.94 5.09 4.67
N ARG A 264 7.49 3.90 4.29
CA ARG A 264 8.35 2.84 3.76
C ARG A 264 8.99 3.21 2.43
N VAL A 265 8.21 3.81 1.53
CA VAL A 265 8.71 4.29 0.23
C VAL A 265 9.70 5.44 0.45
N ARG A 266 9.42 6.39 1.36
CA ARG A 266 10.37 7.47 1.70
C ARG A 266 11.69 6.95 2.26
N ILE A 267 11.65 5.92 3.11
CA ILE A 267 12.86 5.24 3.60
C ILE A 267 13.63 4.59 2.44
N ALA A 268 12.93 3.94 1.50
CA ALA A 268 13.56 3.32 0.33
C ALA A 268 14.22 4.38 -0.58
N ILE A 269 13.55 5.50 -0.83
CA ILE A 269 14.10 6.64 -1.57
C ILE A 269 15.39 7.11 -0.89
N GLY A 270 15.36 7.34 0.42
CA GLY A 270 16.55 7.82 1.12
C GLY A 270 17.74 6.85 1.07
N HIS A 271 17.49 5.53 1.20
CA HIS A 271 18.56 4.55 1.06
C HIS A 271 19.13 4.49 -0.36
N ASN A 272 18.27 4.54 -1.38
CA ASN A 272 18.73 4.50 -2.76
C ASN A 272 19.41 5.81 -3.18
N SER A 273 19.00 6.97 -2.67
CA SER A 273 19.66 8.25 -2.96
C SER A 273 21.07 8.28 -2.38
N MET A 274 21.28 7.85 -1.12
CA MET A 274 22.64 7.80 -0.53
C MET A 274 23.55 6.78 -1.21
N ARG A 275 22.99 5.74 -1.85
CA ARG A 275 23.77 4.77 -2.63
C ARG A 275 24.33 5.37 -3.91
N LEU A 276 23.60 6.27 -4.57
CA LEU A 276 24.08 6.98 -5.76
C LEU A 276 24.86 8.26 -5.41
N TYR A 277 24.42 8.96 -4.36
CA TYR A 277 24.91 10.27 -3.96
C TYR A 277 25.26 10.24 -2.46
N PRO A 278 26.49 9.82 -2.09
CA PRO A 278 26.89 9.63 -0.68
C PRO A 278 26.82 10.90 0.18
N HIS A 279 26.86 12.07 -0.44
CA HIS A 279 26.77 13.37 0.23
C HIS A 279 25.33 13.87 0.39
N ASP A 280 24.33 13.16 -0.16
CA ASP A 280 22.94 13.52 0.02
C ASP A 280 22.49 13.28 1.48
N ASN A 281 21.53 14.08 1.95
CA ASN A 281 20.96 13.97 3.29
C ASN A 281 19.44 13.82 3.21
N PRO A 282 18.94 12.70 2.64
CA PRO A 282 17.52 12.51 2.35
C PRO A 282 16.67 12.28 3.60
N PHE A 283 17.29 11.96 4.74
CA PHE A 283 16.62 11.71 6.03
C PHE A 283 16.52 12.95 6.92
N ARG A 284 16.83 14.14 6.40
CA ARG A 284 16.72 15.37 7.18
C ARG A 284 15.24 15.61 7.56
N PRO A 285 14.90 15.65 8.86
CA PRO A 285 13.52 15.85 9.27
C PRO A 285 13.01 17.21 8.81
N LEU A 286 11.71 17.27 8.50
CA LEU A 286 10.98 18.53 8.21
C LEU A 286 11.51 19.37 7.04
N ARG A 287 12.31 18.80 6.13
CA ARG A 287 12.60 19.45 4.86
C ARG A 287 11.33 19.40 4.00
N LEU A 288 10.78 20.56 3.64
CA LEU A 288 9.58 20.64 2.82
C LEU A 288 9.91 20.12 1.41
N THR A 289 9.56 18.86 1.16
CA THR A 289 9.65 18.16 -0.12
C THR A 289 8.26 17.70 -0.53
N ASP A 290 8.03 17.44 -1.81
CA ASP A 290 6.74 16.91 -2.30
C ASP A 290 6.34 15.61 -1.56
N SER A 291 7.33 14.80 -1.18
CA SER A 291 7.13 13.59 -0.38
C SER A 291 6.71 13.86 1.08
N LEU A 292 7.13 14.98 1.67
CA LEU A 292 6.65 15.39 3.00
C LEU A 292 5.22 15.94 2.90
N LEU A 293 4.93 16.75 1.88
CA LEU A 293 3.60 17.30 1.65
C LEU A 293 2.56 16.18 1.47
N GLY A 294 2.85 15.20 0.61
CA GLY A 294 1.99 14.04 0.43
C GLY A 294 1.80 13.23 1.72
N TYR A 295 2.83 13.13 2.56
CA TYR A 295 2.72 12.47 3.86
C TYR A 295 1.84 13.25 4.85
N LEU A 296 1.97 14.58 4.90
CA LEU A 296 1.13 15.44 5.74
C LEU A 296 -0.34 15.36 5.32
N LEU A 297 -0.60 15.31 4.01
CA LEU A 297 -1.96 15.11 3.50
C LEU A 297 -2.52 13.74 3.92
N LEU A 298 -1.74 12.66 3.82
CA LEU A 298 -2.16 11.35 4.33
C LEU A 298 -2.41 11.34 5.84
N ALA A 299 -1.60 12.06 6.62
CA ALA A 299 -1.79 12.17 8.07
C ALA A 299 -3.07 12.94 8.41
N PHE A 300 -3.35 14.01 7.65
CA PHE A 300 -4.59 14.76 7.76
C PHE A 300 -5.80 13.89 7.40
N LEU A 301 -5.75 13.18 6.27
CA LEU A 301 -6.81 12.26 5.87
C LEU A 301 -7.04 11.17 6.93
N PHE A 302 -5.97 10.61 7.51
CA PHE A 302 -6.10 9.65 8.62
C PHE A 302 -6.81 10.24 9.84
N ALA A 303 -6.48 11.47 10.23
CA ALA A 303 -7.16 12.14 11.34
C ALA A 303 -8.64 12.41 11.05
N VAL A 304 -8.97 12.83 9.82
CA VAL A 304 -10.36 12.98 9.37
C VAL A 304 -11.10 11.64 9.39
N SER A 305 -10.47 10.56 8.93
CA SER A 305 -11.07 9.23 8.96
C SER A 305 -11.33 8.75 10.39
N LEU A 306 -10.42 9.06 11.32
CA LEU A 306 -10.60 8.78 12.73
C LEU A 306 -11.75 9.60 13.33
N HIS A 307 -11.82 10.89 13.01
CA HIS A 307 -12.92 11.77 13.42
C HIS A 307 -14.28 11.19 13.05
N LEU A 308 -14.43 10.80 11.78
CA LEU A 308 -15.67 10.21 11.27
C LEU A 308 -15.98 8.88 11.97
N PHE A 309 -14.99 8.01 12.10
CA PHE A 309 -15.16 6.73 12.77
C PHE A 309 -15.61 6.93 14.23
N LEU A 310 -14.97 7.84 14.98
CA LEU A 310 -15.34 8.12 16.37
C LEU A 310 -16.74 8.72 16.48
N THR A 311 -17.09 9.66 15.60
CA THR A 311 -18.42 10.30 15.58
C THR A 311 -19.54 9.31 15.30
N VAL A 312 -19.27 8.30 14.47
CA VAL A 312 -20.25 7.32 14.02
C VAL A 312 -20.33 6.09 14.92
N SER A 313 -19.20 5.62 15.46
CA SER A 313 -19.14 4.39 16.28
C SER A 313 -19.39 4.64 17.76
N TRP A 314 -19.11 5.85 18.22
CA TRP A 314 -19.28 6.26 19.60
C TRP A 314 -20.38 7.31 19.59
N ASP A 315 -21.56 6.96 20.08
CA ASP A 315 -22.78 7.77 20.08
C ASP A 315 -22.45 9.24 20.43
N GLY A 316 -22.21 10.07 19.40
CA GLY A 316 -21.41 11.30 19.51
C GLY A 316 -22.03 12.38 20.39
N GLN A 317 -23.25 12.13 20.87
CA GLN A 317 -23.99 12.97 21.79
C GLN A 317 -23.44 12.95 23.23
N GLU A 318 -22.76 11.89 23.67
CA GLU A 318 -22.33 11.79 25.08
C GLU A 318 -20.95 12.41 25.39
N MET A 319 -20.00 12.41 24.44
CA MET A 319 -18.63 12.89 24.70
C MET A 319 -18.42 14.39 24.45
N GLY A 320 -19.34 15.07 23.77
CA GLY A 320 -19.13 16.46 23.32
C GLY A 320 -18.00 16.59 22.29
N ALA A 321 -17.92 17.72 21.60
CA ALA A 321 -16.95 17.91 20.50
C ALA A 321 -15.48 17.94 20.96
N GLY A 322 -15.21 18.29 22.22
CA GLY A 322 -13.85 18.50 22.74
C GLY A 322 -12.95 17.25 22.69
N PRO A 323 -13.37 16.11 23.28
CA PRO A 323 -12.59 14.88 23.25
C PRO A 323 -12.32 14.31 21.86
N ILE A 324 -13.28 14.44 20.92
CA ILE A 324 -13.11 13.99 19.53
C ILE A 324 -12.02 14.83 18.85
N LEU A 325 -12.12 16.17 18.94
CA LEU A 325 -11.10 17.07 18.38
C LEU A 325 -9.72 16.85 19.02
N ALA A 326 -9.67 16.54 20.32
CA ALA A 326 -8.43 16.18 20.99
C ALA A 326 -7.84 14.87 20.46
N ALA A 327 -8.67 13.86 20.19
CA ALA A 327 -8.25 12.60 19.59
C ALA A 327 -7.73 12.81 18.16
N ASP A 328 -8.39 13.65 17.36
CA ASP A 328 -7.96 13.98 16.00
C ASP A 328 -6.61 14.69 15.98
N ALA A 329 -6.45 15.71 16.84
CA ALA A 329 -5.21 16.45 16.98
C ALA A 329 -4.08 15.52 17.44
N ALA A 330 -4.36 14.65 18.42
CA ALA A 330 -3.40 13.66 18.89
C ALA A 330 -3.03 12.67 17.78
N ALA A 331 -3.99 12.13 17.03
CA ALA A 331 -3.74 11.18 15.95
C ALA A 331 -2.89 11.80 14.83
N PHE A 332 -3.20 13.05 14.45
CA PHE A 332 -2.42 13.80 13.46
C PHE A 332 -0.97 14.03 13.93
N LEU A 333 -0.79 14.51 15.16
CA LEU A 333 0.54 14.75 15.75
C LEU A 333 1.33 13.46 15.90
N VAL A 334 0.69 12.38 16.38
CA VAL A 334 1.32 11.06 16.53
C VAL A 334 1.74 10.52 15.16
N ALA A 335 0.90 10.64 14.13
CA ALA A 335 1.26 10.22 12.78
C ALA A 335 2.50 10.99 12.27
N ILE A 336 2.52 12.32 12.41
CA ILE A 336 3.67 13.13 12.00
C ILE A 336 4.93 12.72 12.76
N VAL A 337 4.86 12.68 14.09
CA VAL A 337 6.01 12.34 14.95
C VAL A 337 6.52 10.94 14.61
N ALA A 338 5.63 9.94 14.52
CA ALA A 338 6.01 8.58 14.18
C ALA A 338 6.69 8.50 12.80
N GLY A 339 6.16 9.19 11.79
CA GLY A 339 6.77 9.27 10.46
C GLY A 339 8.15 9.90 10.46
N GLN A 340 8.32 11.03 11.16
CA GLN A 340 9.62 11.71 11.27
C GLN A 340 10.63 10.89 12.08
N SER A 341 10.19 10.27 13.19
CA SER A 341 11.03 9.39 14.00
C SER A 341 11.49 8.17 13.19
N ALA A 342 10.63 7.59 12.37
CA ALA A 342 11.00 6.47 11.49
C ALA A 342 12.09 6.87 10.48
N LEU A 343 11.97 8.06 9.87
CA LEU A 343 12.99 8.58 8.94
C LEU A 343 14.30 8.90 9.65
N PHE A 344 14.23 9.54 10.81
CA PHE A 344 15.40 9.86 11.61
C PHE A 344 16.16 8.59 12.03
N LEU A 345 15.45 7.58 12.55
CA LEU A 345 16.03 6.30 12.94
C LEU A 345 16.62 5.56 11.72
N ALA A 346 15.98 5.65 10.55
CA ALA A 346 16.53 5.10 9.31
C ALA A 346 17.85 5.81 8.92
N GLY A 347 17.89 7.15 8.98
CA GLY A 347 19.10 7.93 8.73
C GLY A 347 20.24 7.61 9.69
N LEU A 348 19.95 7.46 10.98
CA LEU A 348 20.95 7.04 11.98
C LEU A 348 21.53 5.65 11.67
N ARG A 349 20.69 4.69 11.29
CA ARG A 349 21.14 3.35 10.92
C ARG A 349 21.98 3.36 9.66
N ALA A 350 21.58 4.14 8.67
CA ALA A 350 22.32 4.23 7.41
C ALA A 350 23.71 4.84 7.60
N ARG A 351 23.86 5.85 8.47
CA ARG A 351 25.18 6.41 8.81
C ARG A 351 26.06 5.43 9.58
N ARG A 352 25.46 4.59 10.44
CA ARG A 352 26.20 3.56 11.21
C ARG A 352 26.58 2.33 10.38
N GLY A 353 25.82 2.03 9.32
CA GLY A 353 26.04 0.88 8.43
C GLY A 353 26.56 1.23 7.05
N GLY A 354 26.97 2.48 6.83
CA GLY A 354 27.52 2.91 5.55
C GLY A 354 28.81 2.16 5.24
N PRO A 355 29.09 1.83 3.96
CA PRO A 355 30.39 1.31 3.58
C PRO A 355 31.45 2.27 4.11
N THR A 356 32.47 1.75 4.77
CA THR A 356 33.73 2.46 4.96
C THR A 356 34.06 3.08 3.62
N ALA A 357 33.94 4.40 3.52
CA ALA A 357 34.49 5.14 2.42
C ALA A 357 35.98 4.79 2.41
N VAL A 358 36.37 3.89 1.52
CA VAL A 358 37.74 3.85 1.08
C VAL A 358 37.90 5.15 0.32
N VAL A 359 38.38 6.15 1.08
CA VAL A 359 39.21 7.20 0.55
C VAL A 359 40.32 6.48 -0.22
N ALA A 360 40.14 6.36 -1.53
CA ALA A 360 41.25 6.50 -2.45
C ALA A 360 41.11 7.93 -2.95
N ASP A 361 41.75 8.89 -2.29
CA ASP A 361 42.92 9.55 -2.85
C ASP A 361 43.19 9.14 -4.30
N ALA A 362 42.35 9.66 -5.19
CA ALA A 362 42.75 9.95 -6.55
C ALA A 362 43.70 11.16 -6.50
N SER A 363 44.91 10.94 -5.99
CA SER A 363 46.05 11.67 -6.55
C SER A 363 46.24 11.11 -7.96
N PRO A 364 46.22 11.95 -9.01
CA PRO A 364 46.42 11.47 -10.36
C PRO A 364 47.83 10.85 -10.49
N PRO A 365 48.01 9.79 -11.30
CA PRO A 365 49.34 9.39 -11.71
C PRO A 365 49.95 10.54 -12.50
N SER A 366 50.99 11.15 -11.95
CA SER A 366 51.89 12.01 -12.72
C SER A 366 52.73 11.12 -13.62
N ASP A 367 52.17 10.70 -14.75
CA ASP A 367 52.93 10.11 -15.84
C ASP A 367 53.48 11.23 -16.74
N GLY A 368 54.76 11.10 -17.08
CA GLY A 368 55.25 11.57 -18.38
C GLY A 368 56.27 12.70 -18.33
N GLY A 369 57.55 12.32 -18.25
CA GLY A 369 58.68 13.17 -18.58
C GLY A 369 59.95 12.35 -18.77
N GLU A 370 59.96 11.44 -19.74
CA GLU A 370 61.18 10.78 -20.20
C GLU A 370 62.07 11.74 -21.02
N THR A 371 63.37 11.67 -20.71
CA THR A 371 64.56 11.93 -21.54
C THR A 371 64.89 13.35 -22.03
N ALA A 372 65.93 13.94 -21.42
CA ALA A 372 67.24 14.22 -22.05
C ALA A 372 68.29 14.51 -20.96
#